data_AF-A0A813JCR9-F1
#
_entry.id   AF-A0A813JCR9-F1
#
_cell.length_a   1.000
_cell.length_b   1.000
_cell.length_c   1.000
_cell.angle_alpha   90.00
_cell.angle_beta   90.00
_cell.angle_gamma   90.00
#
_symmetry.space_group_name_H-M   'P 1'
#
loop_
_entity.id
_entity.type
_entity.pdbx_description
1 polymer ?
#
loop_
_entity_poly.entity_id
_entity_poly.type
_entity_poly.pdbx_seq_one_letter_code
_entity_poly.pdbx_strand_id
1 'polypeptide(L)'
;MYVAGLLTFVILLLGSCRAQASDHSAAEAIGECAGTDKRPADSDSPVLLQVSQARHHHVGNSPELKWVNDPLAVCLDGSSYGFYWQKASDPTASEKWLFFLQGGGECTSQASCQSQCGNGTGLTTSCGLSPSQECGFGGECSLQQWHSVIATADQKFLSVDPVVNPVMHGWNHVYMPFCSQDQWSGTRTSSNSTWGYRFAGHYIVKAVVSNLRAHGLAAAGEVVLSGVSSGGMGVYIHANWLQDQLPDARVVIAPIAGFFGFGYKYAGPNPNPAGLATFTDATTASYVQLWESYLPQECASRLGATLSYRCFLANFSAPFLKVPQFVIQAQTDCVQLLLNDYLPVPTNLSQVIQPMFGNADEIDRAFNQQEIEALYGQLRRQYLTHHQTRAYMEEYKYNNSIGLMASLKQGDGIFNPACFVHSNFATDKPLIQGKSFMDGFGEWLVNGTDVRLQDTCGLLCGHCSLCIWA
;
A
#
# COMPACT_ATOMS: atom_id res chain seq x y z
N MET A 1 15.90 -75.34 -9.82
CA MET A 1 16.34 -74.18 -10.62
C MET A 1 15.81 -72.93 -9.94
N TYR A 2 16.75 -72.09 -9.51
CA TYR A 2 16.57 -70.81 -8.81
C TYR A 2 16.00 -69.73 -9.72
N VAL A 3 15.30 -68.76 -9.11
CA VAL A 3 15.34 -67.27 -9.24
C VAL A 3 13.96 -66.76 -8.75
N ALA A 4 13.74 -66.39 -7.48
CA ALA A 4 14.20 -65.23 -6.69
C ALA A 4 13.53 -63.89 -7.09
N GLY A 5 12.75 -63.31 -6.17
CA GLY A 5 12.18 -61.96 -6.26
C GLY A 5 11.25 -61.65 -5.08
N LEU A 6 11.83 -61.28 -3.93
CA LEU A 6 11.14 -60.75 -2.74
C LEU A 6 10.57 -59.35 -3.00
N LEU A 7 9.36 -59.07 -2.51
CA LEU A 7 8.98 -57.72 -2.09
C LEU A 7 7.91 -57.78 -0.98
N THR A 8 8.33 -57.32 0.18
CA THR A 8 7.60 -57.20 1.45
C THR A 8 6.57 -56.06 1.37
N PHE A 9 5.30 -56.33 1.67
CA PHE A 9 4.30 -55.29 1.92
C PHE A 9 4.36 -54.86 3.38
N VAL A 10 4.68 -53.59 3.64
CA VAL A 10 4.53 -52.94 4.95
C VAL A 10 3.20 -52.19 4.97
N ILE A 11 2.40 -52.48 5.98
CA ILE A 11 1.19 -51.75 6.37
C ILE A 11 1.60 -50.42 7.00
N LEU A 12 1.06 -49.29 6.52
CA LEU A 12 1.00 -48.04 7.28
C LEU A 12 -0.28 -47.28 6.96
N LEU A 13 -0.89 -46.78 8.04
CA LEU A 13 -2.25 -46.29 8.21
C LEU A 13 -2.56 -45.02 7.39
N LEU A 14 -3.67 -45.04 6.63
CA LEU A 14 -4.31 -43.83 6.12
C LEU A 14 -5.16 -43.22 7.25
N GLY A 15 -4.63 -42.21 7.92
CA GLY A 15 -5.40 -41.31 8.78
C GLY A 15 -6.20 -40.33 7.92
N SER A 16 -7.52 -40.49 7.92
CA SER A 16 -8.47 -39.59 7.27
C SER A 16 -8.87 -38.49 8.26
N CYS A 17 -8.65 -37.22 7.91
CA CYS A 17 -9.26 -36.10 8.64
C CYS A 17 -10.72 -35.97 8.17
N ARG A 18 -11.62 -36.41 9.04
CA ARG A 18 -13.07 -36.38 8.88
C ARG A 18 -13.55 -34.96 9.19
N ALA A 19 -13.90 -34.19 8.16
CA ALA A 19 -14.67 -32.96 8.34
C ALA A 19 -16.08 -33.35 8.81
N GLN A 20 -16.46 -32.91 10.01
CA GLN A 20 -17.79 -33.13 10.55
C GLN A 20 -18.71 -32.04 10.00
N ALA A 21 -19.39 -32.37 8.91
CA ALA A 21 -20.48 -31.56 8.36
C ALA A 21 -21.70 -31.62 9.29
N SER A 22 -22.22 -30.46 9.67
CA SER A 22 -23.60 -30.31 10.13
C SER A 22 -24.33 -29.42 9.13
N ASP A 23 -25.43 -29.97 8.59
CA ASP A 23 -26.28 -29.41 7.54
C ASP A 23 -26.73 -27.96 7.78
N HIS A 24 -26.57 -27.12 6.75
CA HIS A 24 -27.64 -26.22 6.24
C HIS A 24 -27.27 -25.70 4.83
N SER A 25 -28.06 -26.17 3.85
CA SER A 25 -28.42 -25.61 2.53
C SER A 25 -27.56 -24.52 1.86
N ALA A 26 -27.05 -24.87 0.66
CA ALA A 26 -26.71 -24.01 -0.48
C ALA A 26 -25.70 -22.86 -0.24
N ALA A 27 -24.43 -23.22 -0.06
CA ALA A 27 -23.32 -22.30 -0.29
C ALA A 27 -23.01 -22.25 -1.79
N GLU A 28 -23.24 -21.08 -2.41
CA GLU A 28 -22.61 -20.75 -3.69
C GLU A 28 -21.10 -20.88 -3.53
N ALA A 29 -20.43 -21.51 -4.51
CA ALA A 29 -18.98 -21.64 -4.54
C ALA A 29 -18.36 -20.24 -4.51
N ILE A 30 -17.85 -19.84 -3.35
CA ILE A 30 -16.93 -18.71 -3.22
C ILE A 30 -15.74 -19.04 -4.12
N GLY A 31 -15.19 -18.04 -4.82
CA GLY A 31 -13.96 -18.21 -5.58
C GLY A 31 -12.83 -18.55 -4.60
N GLU A 32 -12.66 -19.83 -4.28
CA GLU A 32 -11.61 -20.28 -3.36
C GLU A 32 -10.26 -19.90 -3.96
N CYS A 33 -9.43 -19.16 -3.20
CA CYS A 33 -7.99 -19.05 -3.48
C CYS A 33 -7.37 -20.44 -3.20
N ALA A 34 -7.69 -21.45 -4.01
CA ALA A 34 -7.20 -22.82 -3.84
C ALA A 34 -5.70 -22.86 -4.21
N GLY A 35 -4.84 -23.06 -3.22
CA GLY A 35 -3.41 -23.23 -3.42
C GLY A 35 -3.12 -24.52 -4.18
N THR A 36 -2.67 -24.42 -5.44
CA THR A 36 -2.07 -25.55 -6.14
C THR A 36 -0.60 -25.66 -5.73
N ASP A 37 -0.35 -26.36 -4.62
CA ASP A 37 0.99 -26.69 -4.20
C ASP A 37 1.57 -27.79 -5.10
N LYS A 38 2.34 -27.38 -6.11
CA LYS A 38 3.21 -28.26 -6.90
C LYS A 38 4.50 -27.53 -7.22
N ARG A 39 5.52 -27.71 -6.39
CA ARG A 39 6.92 -27.69 -6.86
C ARG A 39 7.62 -29.00 -6.52
N PRO A 40 8.45 -29.53 -7.44
CA PRO A 40 9.31 -30.67 -7.18
C PRO A 40 10.45 -30.26 -6.23
N ALA A 41 10.83 -31.19 -5.36
CA ALA A 41 11.96 -31.04 -4.46
C ALA A 41 13.26 -30.93 -5.27
N ASP A 42 13.93 -29.78 -5.16
CA ASP A 42 15.34 -29.67 -5.53
C ASP A 42 16.14 -29.32 -4.27
N SER A 43 17.03 -30.24 -3.91
CA SER A 43 18.01 -30.13 -2.85
C SER A 43 19.17 -29.28 -3.35
N ASP A 44 19.39 -28.12 -2.73
CA ASP A 44 20.73 -27.59 -2.39
C ASP A 44 20.59 -26.20 -1.73
N SER A 45 20.73 -26.16 -0.40
CA SER A 45 20.81 -24.92 0.38
C SER A 45 22.27 -24.47 0.52
N PRO A 46 22.57 -23.17 0.35
CA PRO A 46 23.72 -22.55 0.99
C PRO A 46 23.29 -21.78 2.24
N VAL A 47 23.83 -22.23 3.38
CA VAL A 47 24.20 -21.52 4.62
C VAL A 47 23.43 -20.23 4.96
N LEU A 48 22.47 -20.36 5.88
CA LEU A 48 21.91 -19.27 6.68
C LEU A 48 22.99 -18.66 7.60
N LEU A 49 23.36 -17.40 7.33
CA LEU A 49 24.07 -16.56 8.30
C LEU A 49 23.12 -16.26 9.47
N GLN A 50 23.45 -16.78 10.65
CA GLN A 50 22.80 -16.39 11.90
C GLN A 50 23.11 -14.91 12.18
N VAL A 51 22.13 -14.04 11.94
CA VAL A 51 22.14 -12.68 12.48
C VAL A 51 21.85 -12.80 13.98
N SER A 52 22.83 -12.42 14.81
CA SER A 52 22.66 -12.37 16.26
C SER A 52 21.59 -11.35 16.63
N GLN A 53 20.49 -11.83 17.21
CA GLN A 53 19.47 -10.98 17.81
C GLN A 53 20.06 -10.25 19.02
N ALA A 54 20.26 -8.94 18.91
CA ALA A 54 20.37 -8.07 20.07
C ALA A 54 19.02 -8.07 20.79
N ARG A 55 18.95 -8.72 21.96
CA ARG A 55 17.80 -8.65 22.86
C ARG A 55 17.68 -7.25 23.44
N HIS A 56 16.92 -6.37 22.80
CA HIS A 56 16.37 -5.19 23.46
C HIS A 56 15.10 -5.60 24.22
N HIS A 57 15.22 -5.72 25.54
CA HIS A 57 14.08 -5.81 26.44
C HIS A 57 13.37 -4.45 26.51
N HIS A 58 12.33 -4.25 25.70
CA HIS A 58 11.27 -3.28 26.00
C HIS A 58 9.97 -4.04 26.29
N VAL A 59 9.79 -4.37 27.57
CA VAL A 59 8.52 -4.86 28.11
C VAL A 59 7.61 -3.65 28.29
N GLY A 60 6.60 -3.47 27.42
CA GLY A 60 5.52 -2.52 27.71
C GLY A 60 4.66 -2.01 26.55
N ASN A 61 5.07 -2.09 25.28
CA ASN A 61 4.31 -1.42 24.22
C ASN A 61 4.51 -2.03 22.81
N SER A 62 4.40 -3.35 22.71
CA SER A 62 4.41 -4.01 21.42
C SER A 62 3.08 -3.82 20.69
N PRO A 63 3.07 -3.75 19.36
CA PRO A 63 1.87 -3.78 18.54
C PRO A 63 1.04 -5.04 18.81
N GLU A 64 -0.27 -4.89 18.85
CA GLU A 64 -1.22 -5.98 19.03
C GLU A 64 -2.07 -6.16 17.78
N LEU A 65 -2.19 -7.40 17.29
CA LEU A 65 -3.16 -7.73 16.24
C LEU A 65 -4.57 -7.73 16.83
N LYS A 66 -5.47 -6.95 16.22
CA LYS A 66 -6.87 -6.79 16.56
C LYS A 66 -7.73 -7.29 15.41
N TRP A 67 -8.60 -8.25 15.71
CA TRP A 67 -9.61 -8.73 14.78
C TRP A 67 -10.85 -7.86 14.85
N VAL A 68 -11.41 -7.56 13.68
CA VAL A 68 -12.67 -6.84 13.55
C VAL A 68 -13.82 -7.85 13.54
N ASN A 69 -14.83 -7.62 14.38
CA ASN A 69 -16.06 -8.41 14.39
C ASN A 69 -17.16 -7.71 13.59
N ASP A 70 -16.98 -7.64 12.27
CA ASP A 70 -17.96 -7.10 11.33
C ASP A 70 -18.00 -8.01 10.08
N PRO A 71 -19.15 -8.62 9.74
CA PRO A 71 -19.27 -9.54 8.60
C PRO A 71 -19.05 -8.89 7.24
N LEU A 72 -19.07 -7.55 7.16
CA LEU A 72 -18.77 -6.80 5.95
C LEU A 72 -17.28 -6.43 5.84
N ALA A 73 -16.54 -6.41 6.96
CA ALA A 73 -15.12 -6.12 6.99
C ALA A 73 -14.30 -7.40 6.81
N VAL A 74 -14.13 -7.80 5.55
CA VAL A 74 -13.46 -9.04 5.15
C VAL A 74 -12.48 -8.81 4.01
N CYS A 75 -11.50 -9.70 3.86
CA CYS A 75 -10.58 -9.69 2.74
C CYS A 75 -11.25 -10.15 1.44
N LEU A 76 -10.51 -10.07 0.33
CA LEU A 76 -10.98 -10.44 -1.01
C LEU A 76 -11.57 -11.86 -1.06
N ASP A 77 -10.94 -12.81 -0.36
CA ASP A 77 -11.35 -14.21 -0.23
C ASP A 77 -12.50 -14.46 0.77
N GLY A 78 -12.91 -13.42 1.52
CA GLY A 78 -13.94 -13.48 2.55
C GLY A 78 -13.44 -13.81 3.96
N SER A 79 -12.13 -13.92 4.18
CA SER A 79 -11.56 -14.09 5.52
C SER A 79 -11.79 -12.84 6.38
N SER A 80 -11.88 -13.01 7.70
CA SER A 80 -12.08 -11.88 8.63
C SER A 80 -10.93 -10.87 8.56
N TYR A 81 -11.23 -9.59 8.72
CA TYR A 81 -10.21 -8.56 8.71
C TYR A 81 -9.51 -8.39 10.07
N GLY A 82 -8.19 -8.22 10.03
CA GLY A 82 -7.36 -7.89 11.19
C GLY A 82 -6.48 -6.67 10.89
N PHE A 83 -6.25 -5.86 11.92
CA PHE A 83 -5.35 -4.70 11.88
C PHE A 83 -4.44 -4.72 13.10
N TYR A 84 -3.36 -3.96 13.05
CA TYR A 84 -2.44 -3.88 14.16
C TYR A 84 -2.53 -2.52 14.85
N TRP A 85 -2.54 -2.53 16.17
CA TRP A 85 -2.58 -1.34 16.99
C TRP A 85 -1.48 -1.37 18.04
N GLN A 86 -0.63 -0.36 18.00
CA GLN A 86 0.28 -0.05 19.08
C GLN A 86 -0.27 1.16 19.86
N LYS A 87 -0.49 0.97 21.15
CA LYS A 87 -0.95 2.05 22.02
C LYS A 87 0.14 3.13 22.17
N ALA A 88 -0.27 4.38 22.36
CA ALA A 88 0.64 5.49 22.63
C ALA A 88 1.67 5.13 23.72
N SER A 89 2.95 5.28 23.40
CA SER A 89 4.06 5.10 24.36
C SER A 89 4.30 6.36 25.18
N ASP A 90 3.93 7.53 24.66
CA ASP A 90 3.91 8.79 25.39
C ASP A 90 2.51 9.02 25.98
N PRO A 91 2.35 9.00 27.32
CA PRO A 91 1.06 9.27 27.96
C PRO A 91 0.46 10.63 27.60
N THR A 92 1.30 11.63 27.29
CA THR A 92 0.86 12.98 26.88
C THR A 92 0.32 13.01 25.45
N ALA A 93 0.61 11.98 24.65
CA ALA A 93 0.11 11.79 23.29
C ALA A 93 -1.00 10.71 23.21
N SER A 94 -1.60 10.34 24.34
CA SER A 94 -2.62 9.28 24.41
C SER A 94 -3.90 9.57 23.59
N GLU A 95 -4.19 10.84 23.32
CA GLU A 95 -5.30 11.31 22.47
C GLU A 95 -4.87 11.56 21.01
N LYS A 96 -3.62 11.25 20.66
CA LYS A 96 -3.08 11.42 19.31
C LYS A 96 -2.98 10.09 18.57
N TRP A 97 -3.40 10.07 17.32
CA TRP A 97 -3.53 8.85 16.54
C TRP A 97 -2.94 8.99 15.14
N LEU A 98 -2.22 7.96 14.70
CA LEU A 98 -1.76 7.77 13.33
C LEU A 98 -2.41 6.53 12.76
N PHE A 99 -3.17 6.69 11.67
CA PHE A 99 -3.67 5.60 10.84
C PHE A 99 -2.80 5.50 9.60
N PHE A 100 -2.36 4.28 9.26
CA PHE A 100 -1.57 4.01 8.08
C PHE A 100 -2.20 2.90 7.25
N LEU A 101 -2.64 3.25 6.04
CA LEU A 101 -3.22 2.32 5.06
C LEU A 101 -2.10 1.74 4.17
N GLN A 102 -1.98 0.41 4.14
CA GLN A 102 -1.02 -0.26 3.27
C GLN A 102 -1.36 -0.05 1.78
N GLY A 103 -0.33 -0.04 0.93
CA GLY A 103 -0.44 -0.16 -0.53
C GLY A 103 -0.58 -1.60 -1.01
N GLY A 104 -0.40 -1.83 -2.32
CA GLY A 104 -0.38 -3.20 -2.88
C GLY A 104 -1.16 -3.40 -4.18
N GLY A 105 -1.28 -2.35 -5.01
CA GLY A 105 -1.97 -2.41 -6.31
C GLY A 105 -3.47 -2.67 -6.20
N GLU A 106 -4.02 -3.38 -7.17
CA GLU A 106 -5.44 -3.70 -7.28
C GLU A 106 -5.68 -4.87 -8.24
N CYS A 107 -6.92 -5.39 -8.24
CA CYS A 107 -7.37 -6.29 -9.30
C CYS A 107 -8.69 -5.80 -9.92
N THR A 108 -8.78 -5.90 -11.24
CA THR A 108 -9.89 -5.31 -12.05
C THR A 108 -10.51 -6.29 -13.04
N SER A 109 -10.03 -7.53 -13.06
CA SER A 109 -10.52 -8.64 -13.87
C SER A 109 -10.38 -9.97 -13.11
N GLN A 110 -11.15 -10.99 -13.49
CA GLN A 110 -11.06 -12.32 -12.89
C GLN A 110 -9.62 -12.84 -12.89
N ALA A 111 -8.94 -12.73 -14.02
CA ALA A 111 -7.56 -13.19 -14.17
C ALA A 111 -6.60 -12.43 -13.24
N SER A 112 -6.74 -11.10 -13.13
CA SER A 112 -5.92 -10.32 -12.20
C SER A 112 -6.21 -10.69 -10.73
N CYS A 113 -7.48 -10.89 -10.33
CA CYS A 113 -7.81 -11.23 -8.95
C CYS A 113 -7.34 -12.63 -8.58
N GLN A 114 -7.46 -13.59 -9.51
CA GLN A 114 -6.91 -14.94 -9.36
C GLN A 114 -5.38 -14.92 -9.25
N SER A 115 -4.71 -14.11 -10.07
CA SER A 115 -3.25 -13.94 -9.97
C SER A 115 -2.84 -13.38 -8.61
N GLN A 116 -3.56 -12.39 -8.09
CA GLN A 116 -3.28 -11.81 -6.78
C GLN A 116 -3.52 -12.80 -5.62
N CYS A 117 -4.52 -13.67 -5.71
CA CYS A 117 -4.66 -14.82 -4.79
C CYS A 117 -3.43 -15.75 -4.88
N GLY A 118 -3.04 -16.13 -6.10
CA GLY A 118 -2.00 -17.14 -6.34
C GLY A 118 -0.58 -16.72 -5.96
N ASN A 119 -0.32 -15.41 -5.88
CA ASN A 119 1.00 -14.88 -5.57
C ASN A 119 1.38 -14.96 -4.08
N GLY A 120 0.47 -15.33 -3.19
CA GLY A 120 0.77 -15.53 -1.76
C GLY A 120 1.22 -14.26 -1.02
N THR A 121 0.88 -13.08 -1.54
CA THR A 121 1.35 -11.77 -1.04
C THR A 121 0.68 -11.32 0.26
N GLY A 122 -0.33 -12.04 0.74
CA GLY A 122 -1.17 -11.61 1.87
C GLY A 122 -2.11 -10.44 1.54
N LEU A 123 -2.10 -9.95 0.29
CA LEU A 123 -2.91 -8.80 -0.14
C LEU A 123 -4.35 -9.17 -0.55
N THR A 124 -4.74 -10.42 -0.35
CA THR A 124 -6.06 -10.97 -0.72
C THR A 124 -6.71 -11.77 0.40
N THR A 125 -5.98 -12.02 1.50
CA THR A 125 -6.39 -12.92 2.57
C THR A 125 -5.77 -12.52 3.90
N SER A 126 -6.45 -12.83 4.99
CA SER A 126 -5.92 -12.72 6.35
C SER A 126 -5.16 -13.96 6.82
N CYS A 127 -5.04 -15.02 6.00
CA CYS A 127 -4.43 -16.31 6.38
C CYS A 127 -2.95 -16.22 6.79
N GLY A 128 -2.28 -15.08 6.59
CA GLY A 128 -0.93 -14.81 7.10
C GLY A 128 -0.87 -14.02 8.42
N LEU A 129 -1.97 -13.40 8.85
CA LEU A 129 -1.96 -12.50 10.02
C LEU A 129 -2.04 -13.26 11.35
N SER A 130 -2.60 -14.48 11.36
CA SER A 130 -2.78 -15.25 12.61
C SER A 130 -1.47 -15.86 13.13
N PRO A 131 -1.18 -15.76 14.44
CA PRO A 131 -0.07 -16.50 15.07
C PRO A 131 -0.23 -18.03 15.03
N SER A 132 -1.47 -18.54 14.84
CA SER A 132 -1.81 -19.95 15.05
C SER A 132 -1.98 -20.77 13.77
N GLN A 133 -1.88 -20.15 12.60
CA GLN A 133 -1.84 -20.87 11.33
C GLN A 133 -0.41 -20.77 10.81
N GLU A 134 0.21 -21.92 10.61
CA GLU A 134 1.43 -22.04 9.83
C GLU A 134 1.15 -21.37 8.48
N CYS A 135 1.63 -20.14 8.32
CA CYS A 135 1.89 -19.59 7.01
C CYS A 135 2.69 -20.67 6.26
N GLY A 136 2.43 -20.89 4.96
CA GLY A 136 3.20 -21.85 4.13
C GLY A 136 4.73 -21.58 4.08
N PHE A 137 5.20 -20.59 4.84
CA PHE A 137 6.57 -20.29 5.21
C PHE A 137 6.69 -20.43 6.74
N GLY A 138 7.13 -21.58 7.24
CA GLY A 138 7.08 -21.95 8.68
C GLY A 138 7.83 -21.01 9.65
N GLY A 139 7.14 -19.99 10.16
CA GLY A 139 7.59 -19.11 11.25
C GLY A 139 6.43 -18.38 11.94
N GLU A 140 6.64 -17.87 13.16
CA GLU A 140 5.63 -17.14 13.97
C GLU A 140 5.22 -15.81 13.30
N CYS A 141 4.10 -15.79 12.56
CA CYS A 141 3.78 -14.69 11.64
C CYS A 141 3.41 -13.33 12.30
N SER A 142 2.81 -13.29 13.49
CA SER A 142 2.18 -12.04 13.98
C SER A 142 3.13 -10.87 14.30
N LEU A 143 4.24 -11.12 15.03
CA LEU A 143 5.22 -10.09 15.38
C LEU A 143 6.27 -9.89 14.29
N GLN A 144 6.61 -10.95 13.55
CA GLN A 144 7.57 -10.87 12.45
C GLN A 144 6.99 -10.10 11.27
N GLN A 145 5.70 -10.21 11.00
CA GLN A 145 5.04 -9.47 9.93
C GLN A 145 4.87 -7.99 10.27
N TRP A 146 4.52 -7.60 11.51
CA TRP A 146 4.56 -6.18 11.88
C TRP A 146 5.99 -5.63 11.87
N HIS A 147 6.97 -6.34 12.43
CA HIS A 147 8.37 -5.86 12.45
C HIS A 147 9.00 -5.80 11.06
N SER A 148 8.64 -6.69 10.12
CA SER A 148 9.09 -6.60 8.73
C SER A 148 8.40 -5.48 7.95
N VAL A 149 7.15 -5.17 8.31
CA VAL A 149 6.31 -4.10 7.76
C VAL A 149 6.82 -2.72 8.20
N ILE A 150 7.00 -2.46 9.50
CA ILE A 150 7.56 -1.16 9.98
C ILE A 150 9.03 -0.95 9.61
N ALA A 151 9.73 -2.00 9.17
CA ALA A 151 11.10 -1.90 8.70
C ALA A 151 11.19 -1.34 7.26
N THR A 152 10.10 -1.18 6.52
CA THR A 152 10.15 -0.62 5.18
C THR A 152 10.20 0.91 5.19
N ALA A 153 10.91 1.50 4.23
CA ALA A 153 11.15 2.94 4.12
C ALA A 153 9.87 3.80 4.04
N ASP A 154 8.81 3.27 3.45
CA ASP A 154 7.50 3.90 3.30
C ASP A 154 6.66 3.91 4.59
N GLN A 155 7.07 3.18 5.62
CA GLN A 155 6.36 3.07 6.89
C GLN A 155 7.08 3.78 8.05
N LYS A 156 8.03 4.67 7.74
CA LYS A 156 8.78 5.40 8.78
C LYS A 156 7.88 6.30 9.65
N PHE A 157 6.67 6.66 9.18
CA PHE A 157 5.64 7.26 10.05
C PHE A 157 5.20 6.35 11.22
N LEU A 158 5.27 5.02 11.07
CA LEU A 158 4.98 4.04 12.12
C LEU A 158 6.20 3.72 13.00
N SER A 159 7.36 4.34 12.72
CA SER A 159 8.53 4.13 13.58
C SER A 159 8.29 4.70 14.96
N VAL A 160 8.70 3.94 15.97
CA VAL A 160 8.69 4.32 17.39
C VAL A 160 10.02 4.91 17.83
N ASP A 161 11.00 4.97 16.92
CA ASP A 161 12.27 5.63 17.15
C ASP A 161 12.11 7.15 16.94
N PRO A 162 12.34 7.99 17.97
CA PRO A 162 12.24 9.44 17.86
C PRO A 162 13.25 10.06 16.89
N VAL A 163 14.34 9.36 16.53
CA VAL A 163 15.27 9.83 15.50
C VAL A 163 14.66 9.69 14.09
N VAL A 164 13.89 8.62 13.87
CA VAL A 164 13.25 8.33 12.59
C VAL A 164 11.91 9.07 12.46
N ASN A 165 11.14 9.12 13.54
CA ASN A 165 9.81 9.71 13.62
C ASN A 165 9.74 10.73 14.77
N PRO A 166 10.35 11.92 14.60
CA PRO A 166 10.48 12.89 15.69
C PRO A 166 9.15 13.40 16.23
N VAL A 167 8.09 13.40 15.41
CA VAL A 167 6.80 14.00 15.78
C VAL A 167 5.79 12.99 16.30
N MET A 168 5.73 11.79 15.72
CA MET A 168 4.65 10.83 15.99
C MET A 168 5.11 9.54 16.67
N HIS A 169 6.39 9.35 17.00
CA HIS A 169 6.90 8.10 17.61
C HIS A 169 6.15 7.68 18.89
N GLY A 170 5.61 8.65 19.63
CA GLY A 170 4.90 8.45 20.89
C GLY A 170 3.39 8.19 20.77
N TRP A 171 2.80 8.32 19.59
CA TRP A 171 1.35 8.34 19.37
C TRP A 171 0.76 6.92 19.35
N ASN A 172 -0.58 6.81 19.35
CA ASN A 172 -1.23 5.56 18.97
C ASN A 172 -0.97 5.29 17.48
N HIS A 173 -0.41 4.15 17.14
CA HIS A 173 -0.16 3.74 15.75
C HIS A 173 -1.12 2.63 15.35
N VAL A 174 -1.82 2.83 14.24
CA VAL A 174 -2.77 1.88 13.67
C VAL A 174 -2.31 1.56 12.25
N TYR A 175 -1.81 0.36 12.03
CA TYR A 175 -1.48 -0.12 10.69
C TYR A 175 -2.58 -1.06 10.20
N MET A 176 -3.02 -0.79 8.98
CA MET A 176 -4.14 -1.47 8.34
C MET A 176 -3.62 -2.20 7.10
N PRO A 177 -3.40 -3.52 7.17
CA PRO A 177 -3.02 -4.33 6.02
C PRO A 177 -4.06 -4.22 4.90
N PHE A 178 -3.61 -4.13 3.65
CA PHE A 178 -4.49 -4.03 2.50
C PHE A 178 -4.78 -5.42 1.96
N CYS A 179 -6.03 -5.89 2.08
CA CYS A 179 -6.42 -7.21 1.60
C CYS A 179 -7.65 -7.23 0.68
N SER A 180 -8.18 -6.05 0.32
CA SER A 180 -9.43 -5.91 -0.44
C SER A 180 -9.25 -5.69 -1.93
N GLN A 181 -8.03 -5.38 -2.42
CA GLN A 181 -7.69 -5.21 -3.85
C GLN A 181 -8.52 -4.16 -4.61
N ASP A 182 -9.15 -3.23 -3.90
CA ASP A 182 -10.14 -2.27 -4.39
C ASP A 182 -9.79 -0.81 -4.05
N GLN A 183 -8.49 -0.54 -3.86
CA GLN A 183 -8.00 0.80 -3.57
C GLN A 183 -8.64 1.41 -2.30
N TRP A 184 -8.96 0.55 -1.33
CA TRP A 184 -9.69 0.85 -0.09
C TRP A 184 -11.12 1.34 -0.29
N SER A 185 -11.67 1.31 -1.50
CA SER A 185 -12.94 1.97 -1.82
C SER A 185 -14.17 1.07 -1.76
N GLY A 186 -14.00 -0.24 -1.88
CA GLY A 186 -15.11 -1.13 -2.23
C GLY A 186 -16.16 -1.28 -1.14
N THR A 187 -17.40 -1.46 -1.59
CA THR A 187 -18.56 -1.82 -0.75
C THR A 187 -19.33 -3.02 -1.29
N ARG A 188 -18.71 -3.81 -2.19
CA ARG A 188 -19.36 -4.86 -2.96
C ARG A 188 -19.22 -6.23 -2.32
N THR A 189 -20.36 -6.91 -2.17
CA THR A 189 -20.43 -8.31 -1.74
C THR A 189 -20.12 -9.29 -2.87
N SER A 190 -19.83 -10.55 -2.52
CA SER A 190 -19.56 -11.61 -3.49
C SER A 190 -20.76 -11.90 -4.40
N SER A 191 -20.51 -12.06 -5.69
CA SER A 191 -21.50 -12.43 -6.70
C SER A 191 -20.82 -13.04 -7.93
N ASN A 192 -21.61 -13.58 -8.87
CA ASN A 192 -21.08 -14.03 -10.17
C ASN A 192 -20.35 -12.92 -10.94
N SER A 193 -20.83 -11.66 -10.84
CA SER A 193 -20.20 -10.50 -11.48
C SER A 193 -18.85 -10.10 -10.87
N THR A 194 -18.55 -10.56 -9.66
CA THR A 194 -17.26 -10.38 -8.98
C THR A 194 -16.46 -11.67 -8.91
N TRP A 195 -16.88 -12.70 -9.65
CA TRP A 195 -16.21 -14.00 -9.68
C TRP A 195 -16.14 -14.68 -8.30
N GLY A 196 -17.09 -14.37 -7.42
CA GLY A 196 -17.13 -14.85 -6.04
C GLY A 196 -16.29 -14.06 -5.04
N TYR A 197 -15.54 -13.04 -5.47
CA TYR A 197 -14.73 -12.20 -4.58
C TYR A 197 -15.52 -11.06 -3.93
N ARG A 198 -15.00 -10.54 -2.81
CA ARG A 198 -15.56 -9.38 -2.07
C ARG A 198 -14.64 -8.17 -2.18
N PHE A 199 -15.20 -6.99 -2.39
CA PHE A 199 -14.45 -5.73 -2.39
C PHE A 199 -14.97 -4.86 -1.24
N ALA A 200 -14.24 -4.85 -0.14
CA ALA A 200 -14.73 -4.36 1.15
C ALA A 200 -13.86 -3.26 1.78
N GLY A 201 -13.00 -2.61 1.01
CA GLY A 201 -12.05 -1.62 1.51
C GLY A 201 -12.69 -0.54 2.39
N HIS A 202 -13.85 -0.01 1.99
CA HIS A 202 -14.54 1.01 2.78
C HIS A 202 -15.15 0.43 4.06
N TYR A 203 -15.71 -0.78 4.01
CA TYR A 203 -16.22 -1.47 5.20
C TYR A 203 -15.12 -1.78 6.20
N ILE A 204 -13.93 -2.18 5.72
CA ILE A 204 -12.75 -2.38 6.54
C ILE A 204 -12.40 -1.09 7.30
N VAL A 205 -12.26 0.04 6.61
CA VAL A 205 -11.92 1.32 7.25
C VAL A 205 -12.97 1.71 8.30
N LYS A 206 -14.26 1.59 7.96
CA LYS A 206 -15.36 1.85 8.90
C LYS A 206 -15.26 1.01 10.16
N ALA A 207 -15.02 -0.29 10.01
CA ALA A 207 -15.06 -1.22 11.11
C ALA A 207 -13.83 -1.07 12.03
N VAL A 208 -12.65 -0.75 11.48
CA VAL A 208 -11.47 -0.39 12.29
C VAL A 208 -11.71 0.87 13.12
N VAL A 209 -12.21 1.94 12.50
CA VAL A 209 -12.54 3.19 13.22
C VAL A 209 -13.58 2.92 14.31
N SER A 210 -14.65 2.17 13.99
CA SER A 210 -15.68 1.81 14.97
C SER A 210 -15.11 0.99 16.14
N ASN A 211 -14.22 0.03 15.87
CA ASN A 211 -13.58 -0.77 16.91
C ASN A 211 -12.73 0.12 17.84
N LEU A 212 -11.91 1.01 17.28
CA LEU A 212 -11.02 1.88 18.04
C LEU A 212 -11.74 3.01 18.77
N ARG A 213 -12.93 3.44 18.34
CA ARG A 213 -13.76 4.39 19.10
C ARG A 213 -14.08 3.88 20.50
N ALA A 214 -14.31 2.57 20.65
CA ALA A 214 -14.50 1.93 21.95
C ALA A 214 -13.21 1.85 22.79
N HIS A 215 -12.05 2.15 22.19
CA HIS A 215 -10.72 2.01 22.80
C HIS A 215 -9.95 3.34 22.88
N GLY A 216 -10.67 4.47 22.92
CA GLY A 216 -10.11 5.80 23.18
C GLY A 216 -10.09 6.73 21.97
N LEU A 217 -10.27 6.24 20.74
CA LEU A 217 -10.30 7.09 19.55
C LEU A 217 -11.45 8.11 19.59
N ALA A 218 -12.55 7.80 20.27
CA ALA A 218 -13.67 8.73 20.43
C ALA A 218 -13.30 10.02 21.18
N ALA A 219 -12.22 10.01 21.97
CA ALA A 219 -11.67 11.16 22.67
C ALA A 219 -10.40 11.70 22.01
N ALA A 220 -10.12 11.33 20.76
CA ALA A 220 -8.95 11.80 20.06
C ALA A 220 -8.99 13.33 19.89
N GLY A 221 -7.89 14.00 20.20
CA GLY A 221 -7.71 15.43 19.92
C GLY A 221 -7.09 15.68 18.55
N GLU A 222 -6.28 14.73 18.06
CA GLU A 222 -5.52 14.88 16.82
C GLU A 222 -5.34 13.52 16.12
N VAL A 223 -5.64 13.48 14.82
CA VAL A 223 -5.55 12.27 14.00
C VAL A 223 -4.84 12.57 12.68
N VAL A 224 -3.80 11.81 12.39
CA VAL A 224 -3.15 11.77 11.07
C VAL A 224 -3.63 10.51 10.34
N LEU A 225 -4.24 10.70 9.18
CA LEU A 225 -4.56 9.61 8.25
C LEU A 225 -3.53 9.61 7.11
N SER A 226 -2.75 8.54 7.04
CA SER A 226 -1.68 8.35 6.07
C SER A 226 -1.83 7.00 5.37
N GLY A 227 -1.08 6.81 4.30
CA GLY A 227 -1.02 5.56 3.56
C GLY A 227 -0.17 5.72 2.31
N VAL A 228 0.28 4.60 1.76
CA VAL A 228 1.17 4.56 0.60
C VAL A 228 0.48 3.93 -0.61
N SER A 229 0.73 4.45 -1.81
CA SER A 229 0.22 3.85 -3.06
C SER A 229 -1.30 3.72 -3.03
N SER A 230 -1.84 2.49 -3.09
CA SER A 230 -3.26 2.23 -2.92
C SER A 230 -3.84 2.75 -1.61
N GLY A 231 -3.07 2.64 -0.52
CA GLY A 231 -3.39 3.25 0.76
C GLY A 231 -3.45 4.76 0.69
N GLY A 232 -2.56 5.40 -0.08
CA GLY A 232 -2.58 6.84 -0.33
C GLY A 232 -3.83 7.29 -1.10
N MET A 233 -4.34 6.49 -2.06
CA MET A 233 -5.65 6.72 -2.67
C MET A 233 -6.77 6.58 -1.63
N GLY A 234 -6.70 5.54 -0.79
CA GLY A 234 -7.60 5.31 0.33
C GLY A 234 -7.67 6.50 1.30
N VAL A 235 -6.54 7.19 1.56
CA VAL A 235 -6.49 8.40 2.38
C VAL A 235 -7.40 9.48 1.80
N TYR A 236 -7.28 9.81 0.51
CA TYR A 236 -8.14 10.81 -0.13
C TYR A 236 -9.62 10.42 -0.10
N ILE A 237 -9.92 9.13 -0.31
CA ILE A 237 -11.30 8.61 -0.31
C ILE A 237 -11.97 8.79 1.05
N HIS A 238 -11.23 8.59 2.15
CA HIS A 238 -11.77 8.56 3.51
C HIS A 238 -11.55 9.84 4.31
N ALA A 239 -10.76 10.80 3.82
CA ALA A 239 -10.35 11.99 4.55
C ALA A 239 -11.51 12.75 5.23
N ASN A 240 -12.48 13.23 4.43
CA ASN A 240 -13.64 13.96 4.96
C ASN A 240 -14.54 13.06 5.82
N TRP A 241 -14.71 11.80 5.41
CA TRP A 241 -15.52 10.85 6.16
C TRP A 241 -14.97 10.62 7.58
N LEU A 242 -13.64 10.50 7.72
CA LEU A 242 -12.99 10.34 9.02
C LEU A 242 -13.17 11.58 9.89
N GLN A 243 -13.04 12.78 9.31
CA GLN A 243 -13.35 14.03 10.02
C GLN A 243 -14.81 14.07 10.50
N ASP A 244 -15.75 13.59 9.70
CA ASP A 244 -17.16 13.51 10.11
C ASP A 244 -17.38 12.45 11.21
N GLN A 245 -16.57 11.38 11.26
CA GLN A 245 -16.64 10.39 12.34
C GLN A 245 -16.04 10.87 13.66
N LEU A 246 -15.11 11.82 13.60
CA LEU A 246 -14.36 12.37 14.73
C LEU A 246 -14.47 13.91 14.74
N PRO A 247 -15.68 14.47 14.93
CA PRO A 247 -15.92 15.91 14.76
C PRO A 247 -15.17 16.79 15.76
N ASP A 248 -14.80 16.25 16.92
CA ASP A 248 -14.07 16.96 17.96
C ASP A 248 -12.54 16.87 17.79
N ALA A 249 -12.06 15.99 16.89
CA ALA A 249 -10.65 15.80 16.61
C ALA A 249 -10.20 16.68 15.44
N ARG A 250 -8.96 17.17 15.50
CA ARG A 250 -8.26 17.71 14.34
C ARG A 250 -7.79 16.56 13.45
N VAL A 251 -8.49 16.31 12.34
CA VAL A 251 -8.03 15.32 11.33
C VAL A 251 -7.18 16.02 10.28
N VAL A 252 -6.03 15.44 9.98
CA VAL A 252 -5.15 15.83 8.87
C VAL A 252 -4.75 14.61 8.05
N ILE A 253 -4.37 14.82 6.79
CA ILE A 253 -3.94 13.72 5.92
C ILE A 253 -2.51 13.88 5.40
N ALA A 254 -1.82 12.74 5.24
CA ALA A 254 -0.47 12.67 4.69
C ALA A 254 -0.35 11.53 3.64
N PRO A 255 -1.00 11.66 2.47
CA PRO A 255 -0.95 10.61 1.45
C PRO A 255 0.44 10.52 0.82
N ILE A 256 0.98 9.30 0.74
CA ILE A 256 2.26 8.96 0.09
C ILE A 256 1.97 8.25 -1.23
N ALA A 257 2.47 8.81 -2.33
CA ALA A 257 2.31 8.24 -3.68
C ALA A 257 0.86 7.88 -4.04
N GLY A 258 -0.10 8.61 -3.47
CA GLY A 258 -1.54 8.40 -3.62
C GLY A 258 -2.24 9.43 -4.49
N PHE A 259 -1.50 10.40 -5.04
CA PHE A 259 -2.08 11.41 -5.92
C PHE A 259 -2.17 10.87 -7.35
N PHE A 260 -3.31 10.27 -7.65
CA PHE A 260 -3.65 9.76 -8.98
C PHE A 260 -4.58 10.73 -9.70
N GLY A 261 -4.44 10.76 -11.02
CA GLY A 261 -5.38 11.39 -11.94
C GLY A 261 -5.62 10.53 -13.16
N PHE A 262 -6.24 11.10 -14.19
CA PHE A 262 -6.39 10.35 -15.43
C PHE A 262 -5.03 10.08 -16.07
N GLY A 263 -4.74 8.79 -16.26
CA GLY A 263 -3.59 8.30 -17.00
C GLY A 263 -3.94 8.05 -18.46
N TYR A 264 -2.92 8.06 -19.31
CA TYR A 264 -3.01 7.68 -20.71
C TYR A 264 -1.92 6.65 -21.01
N LYS A 265 -2.15 5.76 -21.96
CA LYS A 265 -1.14 4.74 -22.27
C LYS A 265 -0.05 5.34 -23.14
N TYR A 266 1.19 5.07 -22.80
CA TYR A 266 2.35 5.35 -23.63
C TYR A 266 2.21 4.63 -24.98
N ALA A 267 2.16 5.41 -26.06
CA ALA A 267 1.95 4.93 -27.42
C ALA A 267 3.25 4.88 -28.25
N GLY A 268 4.41 5.08 -27.62
CA GLY A 268 5.71 5.01 -28.29
C GLY A 268 6.26 3.58 -28.40
N PRO A 269 7.52 3.42 -28.83
CA PRO A 269 8.15 2.12 -29.06
C PRO A 269 8.26 1.28 -27.80
N ASN A 270 8.03 -0.04 -27.97
CA ASN A 270 8.15 -1.06 -26.93
C ASN A 270 7.33 -0.76 -25.66
N PRO A 271 6.01 -0.45 -25.76
CA PRO A 271 5.21 -0.25 -24.57
C PRO A 271 5.25 -1.52 -23.71
N ASN A 272 5.27 -1.34 -22.39
CA ASN A 272 5.25 -2.46 -21.45
C ASN A 272 3.84 -2.58 -20.87
N PRO A 273 2.93 -3.39 -21.46
CA PRO A 273 1.61 -3.60 -20.90
C PRO A 273 1.75 -4.31 -19.55
N ALA A 274 1.78 -3.50 -18.50
CA ALA A 274 2.00 -3.96 -17.14
C ALA A 274 0.67 -4.26 -16.44
N GLY A 275 0.76 -5.02 -15.34
CA GLY A 275 -0.37 -5.72 -14.73
C GLY A 275 -1.36 -4.88 -13.93
N LEU A 276 -1.12 -3.57 -13.75
CA LEU A 276 -2.02 -2.69 -13.02
C LEU A 276 -2.94 -1.92 -13.97
N ALA A 277 -3.99 -1.37 -13.38
CA ALA A 277 -5.09 -0.75 -14.08
C ALA A 277 -4.73 0.68 -14.50
N THR A 278 -4.73 0.99 -15.80
CA THR A 278 -4.68 2.39 -16.24
C THR A 278 -5.97 3.10 -15.84
N PHE A 279 -5.89 4.24 -15.16
CA PHE A 279 -7.04 5.06 -14.80
C PHE A 279 -7.40 6.06 -15.89
N THR A 280 -7.99 5.60 -16.99
CA THR A 280 -8.62 6.46 -18.00
C THR A 280 -10.02 6.84 -17.56
N ASP A 281 -10.66 7.83 -18.20
CA ASP A 281 -12.04 8.21 -17.89
C ASP A 281 -13.01 7.01 -17.92
N ALA A 282 -12.91 6.15 -18.94
CA ALA A 282 -13.78 4.99 -19.12
C ALA A 282 -13.45 3.83 -18.14
N THR A 283 -12.17 3.55 -17.93
CA THR A 283 -11.75 2.46 -17.05
C THR A 283 -11.98 2.81 -15.58
N THR A 284 -11.76 4.06 -15.17
CA THR A 284 -12.09 4.53 -13.82
C THR A 284 -13.59 4.37 -13.52
N ALA A 285 -14.47 4.74 -14.46
CA ALA A 285 -15.91 4.49 -14.29
C ALA A 285 -16.22 2.99 -14.12
N SER A 286 -15.56 2.14 -14.91
CA SER A 286 -15.73 0.68 -14.85
C SER A 286 -15.25 0.08 -13.53
N TYR A 287 -14.13 0.56 -12.98
CA TYR A 287 -13.58 0.06 -11.70
C TYR A 287 -14.42 0.52 -10.51
N VAL A 288 -14.86 1.78 -10.51
CA VAL A 288 -15.79 2.30 -9.51
C VAL A 288 -17.08 1.48 -9.48
N GLN A 289 -17.58 1.06 -10.65
CA GLN A 289 -18.72 0.17 -10.75
C GLN A 289 -18.42 -1.26 -10.27
N LEU A 290 -17.27 -1.82 -10.68
CA LEU A 290 -16.84 -3.17 -10.29
C LEU A 290 -16.72 -3.32 -8.78
N TRP A 291 -16.18 -2.32 -8.09
CA TRP A 291 -15.95 -2.38 -6.64
C TRP A 291 -17.12 -1.82 -5.82
N GLU A 292 -18.15 -1.25 -6.47
CA GLU A 292 -19.16 -0.40 -5.82
C GLU A 292 -18.49 0.61 -4.88
N SER A 293 -17.57 1.39 -5.44
CA SER A 293 -16.70 2.24 -4.63
C SER A 293 -17.49 3.28 -3.85
N TYR A 294 -17.17 3.40 -2.56
CA TYR A 294 -17.43 4.60 -1.79
C TYR A 294 -16.60 5.75 -2.34
N LEU A 295 -17.23 6.92 -2.52
CA LEU A 295 -16.61 8.11 -3.09
C LEU A 295 -16.71 9.28 -2.09
N PRO A 296 -15.73 10.21 -2.10
CA PRO A 296 -15.82 11.45 -1.34
C PRO A 296 -17.12 12.21 -1.62
N GLN A 297 -17.97 12.35 -0.60
CA GLN A 297 -19.36 12.75 -0.77
C GLN A 297 -19.51 14.19 -1.28
N GLU A 298 -18.67 15.13 -0.83
CA GLU A 298 -18.71 16.51 -1.31
C GLU A 298 -18.35 16.61 -2.80
N CYS A 299 -17.31 15.89 -3.21
CA CYS A 299 -16.90 15.83 -4.61
C CYS A 299 -18.01 15.18 -5.45
N ALA A 300 -18.50 14.01 -5.04
CA ALA A 300 -19.51 13.26 -5.77
C ALA A 300 -20.82 14.06 -5.92
N SER A 301 -21.23 14.76 -4.86
CA SER A 301 -22.41 15.63 -4.87
C SER A 301 -22.23 16.82 -5.82
N ARG A 302 -21.03 17.40 -5.89
CA ARG A 302 -20.75 18.54 -6.78
C ARG A 302 -20.68 18.15 -8.25
N LEU A 303 -20.09 17.00 -8.57
CA LEU A 303 -19.97 16.51 -9.94
C LEU A 303 -21.27 15.86 -10.46
N GLY A 304 -22.15 15.43 -9.55
CA GLY A 304 -23.41 14.78 -9.87
C GLY A 304 -23.23 13.32 -10.32
N ALA A 305 -24.34 12.59 -10.42
CA ALA A 305 -24.33 11.13 -10.61
C ALA A 305 -23.58 10.66 -11.87
N THR A 306 -23.57 11.46 -12.94
CA THR A 306 -22.91 11.09 -14.20
C THR A 306 -21.39 11.16 -14.13
N LEU A 307 -20.83 12.05 -13.30
CA LEU A 307 -19.38 12.31 -13.25
C LEU A 307 -18.76 12.01 -11.88
N SER A 308 -19.55 11.55 -10.91
CA SER A 308 -19.09 11.31 -9.53
C SER A 308 -17.96 10.28 -9.46
N TYR A 309 -17.91 9.29 -10.35
CA TYR A 309 -16.83 8.29 -10.41
C TYR A 309 -15.44 8.92 -10.51
N ARG A 310 -15.33 10.14 -11.06
CA ARG A 310 -14.05 10.88 -11.15
C ARG A 310 -13.47 11.19 -9.77
N CYS A 311 -14.33 11.36 -8.76
CA CYS A 311 -13.92 11.62 -7.37
C CYS A 311 -13.17 10.45 -6.71
N PHE A 312 -13.09 9.30 -7.36
CA PHE A 312 -12.20 8.22 -6.98
C PHE A 312 -10.72 8.63 -7.05
N LEU A 313 -10.37 9.56 -7.96
CA LEU A 313 -9.00 10.03 -8.16
C LEU A 313 -8.76 11.38 -7.47
N ALA A 314 -7.58 11.52 -6.86
CA ALA A 314 -7.22 12.67 -6.04
C ALA A 314 -7.22 13.99 -6.82
N ASN A 315 -6.85 13.97 -8.11
CA ASN A 315 -6.89 15.16 -8.95
C ASN A 315 -8.29 15.78 -9.08
N PHE A 316 -9.36 15.02 -8.82
CA PHE A 316 -10.74 15.50 -8.79
C PHE A 316 -11.26 15.69 -7.38
N SER A 317 -10.90 14.83 -6.42
CA SER A 317 -11.44 14.88 -5.06
C SER A 317 -10.68 15.79 -4.09
N ALA A 318 -9.37 15.95 -4.24
CA ALA A 318 -8.54 16.76 -3.35
C ALA A 318 -9.01 18.23 -3.22
N PRO A 319 -9.47 18.92 -4.29
CA PRO A 319 -10.06 20.26 -4.16
C PRO A 319 -11.25 20.34 -3.19
N PHE A 320 -11.95 19.24 -2.93
CA PHE A 320 -13.13 19.16 -2.05
C PHE A 320 -12.80 18.74 -0.60
N LEU A 321 -11.53 18.55 -0.25
CA LEU A 321 -11.13 18.20 1.11
C LEU A 321 -11.50 19.29 2.12
N LYS A 322 -12.00 18.90 3.28
CA LYS A 322 -12.27 19.80 4.41
C LYS A 322 -11.13 19.82 5.42
N VAL A 323 -10.24 18.83 5.33
CA VAL A 323 -9.10 18.63 6.22
C VAL A 323 -7.80 19.13 5.56
N PRO A 324 -6.83 19.62 6.35
CA PRO A 324 -5.50 19.94 5.84
C PRO A 324 -4.77 18.70 5.31
N GLN A 325 -3.96 18.87 4.27
CA GLN A 325 -3.16 17.81 3.67
C GLN A 325 -1.67 18.17 3.58
N PHE A 326 -0.82 17.17 3.73
CA PHE A 326 0.59 17.22 3.36
C PHE A 326 0.86 16.14 2.31
N VAL A 327 1.00 16.53 1.05
CA VAL A 327 1.10 15.57 -0.06
C VAL A 327 2.55 15.14 -0.29
N ILE A 328 2.82 13.83 -0.22
CA ILE A 328 4.12 13.25 -0.56
C ILE A 328 3.99 12.51 -1.89
N GLN A 329 4.50 13.10 -2.98
CA GLN A 329 4.29 12.56 -4.32
C GLN A 329 5.50 12.83 -5.21
N ALA A 330 6.05 11.81 -5.87
CA ALA A 330 7.09 12.04 -6.88
C ALA A 330 6.51 12.69 -8.15
N GLN A 331 7.24 13.63 -8.76
CA GLN A 331 6.83 14.25 -10.02
C GLN A 331 6.80 13.26 -11.20
N THR A 332 7.54 12.16 -11.08
CA THR A 332 7.60 11.08 -12.06
C THR A 332 7.45 9.76 -11.32
N ASP A 333 6.26 9.55 -10.76
CA ASP A 333 5.90 8.31 -10.06
C ASP A 333 6.13 7.09 -10.96
N CYS A 334 7.00 6.19 -10.52
CA CYS A 334 7.42 5.08 -11.35
C CYS A 334 6.35 4.00 -11.53
N VAL A 335 5.42 3.82 -10.58
CA VAL A 335 4.33 2.86 -10.73
C VAL A 335 3.28 3.39 -11.69
N GLN A 336 2.90 4.67 -11.56
CA GLN A 336 2.00 5.29 -12.54
C GLN A 336 2.58 5.21 -13.95
N LEU A 337 3.85 5.56 -14.13
CA LEU A 337 4.50 5.53 -15.43
C LEU A 337 4.69 4.10 -15.99
N LEU A 338 5.23 3.17 -15.20
CA LEU A 338 5.57 1.82 -15.67
C LEU A 338 4.37 0.88 -15.68
N LEU A 339 3.62 0.83 -14.57
CA LEU A 339 2.60 -0.18 -14.32
C LEU A 339 1.23 0.23 -14.85
N ASN A 340 0.85 1.50 -14.68
CA ASN A 340 -0.45 2.00 -15.15
C ASN A 340 -0.36 2.50 -16.60
N ASP A 341 0.70 3.21 -16.98
CA ASP A 341 0.78 3.94 -18.26
C ASP A 341 1.63 3.24 -19.34
N TYR A 342 2.21 2.09 -19.05
CA TYR A 342 2.95 1.25 -20.00
C TYR A 342 4.25 1.85 -20.53
N LEU A 343 4.86 2.79 -19.79
CA LEU A 343 6.20 3.27 -20.11
C LEU A 343 7.18 2.08 -20.07
N PRO A 344 8.04 1.90 -21.09
CA PRO A 344 8.99 0.79 -21.12
C PRO A 344 9.89 0.80 -19.90
N VAL A 345 10.16 -0.39 -19.35
CA VAL A 345 11.23 -0.56 -18.36
C VAL A 345 12.58 -0.46 -19.10
N PRO A 346 13.54 0.36 -18.63
CA PRO A 346 14.79 0.55 -19.35
C PRO A 346 15.63 -0.73 -19.35
N THR A 347 16.31 -1.00 -20.47
CA THR A 347 17.14 -2.19 -20.67
C THR A 347 18.24 -2.26 -19.60
N ASN A 348 18.47 -3.45 -19.03
CA ASN A 348 19.39 -3.72 -17.91
C ASN A 348 18.99 -3.16 -16.54
N LEU A 349 17.90 -2.40 -16.45
CA LEU A 349 17.33 -1.96 -15.18
C LEU A 349 16.12 -2.80 -14.76
N SER A 350 15.68 -3.74 -15.59
CA SER A 350 14.62 -4.69 -15.22
C SER A 350 14.96 -5.46 -13.94
N GLN A 351 16.22 -5.84 -13.72
CA GLN A 351 16.66 -6.53 -12.48
C GLN A 351 16.67 -5.63 -11.24
N VAL A 352 16.73 -4.30 -11.43
CA VAL A 352 16.80 -3.28 -10.36
C VAL A 352 15.43 -2.65 -10.09
N ILE A 353 14.57 -2.59 -11.12
CA ILE A 353 13.18 -2.12 -11.11
C ILE A 353 12.21 -3.34 -10.98
N GLN A 354 12.70 -4.50 -10.54
CA GLN A 354 11.83 -5.66 -10.30
C GLN A 354 10.76 -5.36 -9.22
N PRO A 355 9.61 -6.06 -9.25
CA PRO A 355 8.56 -5.94 -8.25
C PRO A 355 9.04 -6.61 -6.96
N MET A 356 9.87 -5.91 -6.20
CA MET A 356 10.26 -6.42 -4.90
C MET A 356 9.17 -6.05 -3.90
N PHE A 357 8.30 -7.03 -3.62
CA PHE A 357 7.68 -7.22 -2.31
C PHE A 357 8.76 -7.50 -1.25
N GLY A 358 9.77 -6.63 -1.17
CA GLY A 358 10.99 -6.77 -0.39
C GLY A 358 11.22 -5.54 0.44
N ASN A 359 11.98 -5.69 1.52
CA ASN A 359 12.24 -4.60 2.44
C ASN A 359 13.06 -3.50 1.72
N ALA A 360 12.53 -2.29 1.61
CA ALA A 360 13.23 -1.16 1.01
C ALA A 360 14.61 -0.91 1.64
N ASP A 361 14.75 -1.17 2.96
CA ASP A 361 16.02 -1.07 3.67
C ASP A 361 17.01 -2.18 3.26
N GLU A 362 16.55 -3.33 2.74
CA GLU A 362 17.43 -4.36 2.15
C GLU A 362 17.91 -3.94 0.75
N ILE A 363 17.04 -3.32 -0.05
CA ILE A 363 17.39 -2.82 -1.39
C ILE A 363 18.39 -1.66 -1.28
N ASP A 364 18.15 -0.70 -0.39
CA ASP A 364 19.08 0.40 -0.13
C ASP A 364 20.37 -0.05 0.56
N ARG A 365 20.40 -1.21 1.23
CA ARG A 365 21.66 -1.83 1.71
C ARG A 365 22.37 -2.64 0.63
N ALA A 366 21.64 -3.15 -0.36
CA ALA A 366 22.22 -3.90 -1.47
C ALA A 366 22.98 -3.00 -2.45
N PHE A 367 22.63 -1.71 -2.52
CA PHE A 367 23.28 -0.72 -3.37
C PHE A 367 23.80 0.46 -2.55
N ASN A 368 25.08 0.79 -2.70
CA ASN A 368 25.62 2.02 -2.14
C ASN A 368 25.18 3.25 -2.96
N GLN A 369 25.38 4.45 -2.39
CA GLN A 369 24.96 5.70 -3.01
C GLN A 369 25.53 5.91 -4.43
N GLN A 370 26.78 5.51 -4.67
CA GLN A 370 27.42 5.65 -5.98
C GLN A 370 26.77 4.72 -7.03
N GLU A 371 26.32 3.54 -6.61
CA GLU A 371 25.58 2.61 -7.47
C GLU A 371 24.19 3.14 -7.80
N ILE A 372 23.46 3.67 -6.80
CA ILE A 372 22.16 4.32 -7.01
C ILE A 372 22.29 5.48 -8.00
N GLU A 373 23.32 6.33 -7.84
CA GLU A 373 23.60 7.43 -8.76
C GLU A 373 23.94 6.95 -10.18
N ALA A 374 24.71 5.86 -10.30
CA ALA A 374 25.01 5.25 -11.59
C ALA A 374 23.75 4.71 -12.29
N LEU A 375 22.84 4.09 -11.53
CA LEU A 375 21.55 3.60 -12.01
C LEU A 375 20.65 4.76 -12.46
N TYR A 376 20.55 5.83 -11.67
CA TYR A 376 19.86 7.06 -12.08
C TYR A 376 20.50 7.70 -13.32
N GLY A 377 21.83 7.64 -13.45
CA GLY A 377 22.54 8.04 -14.66
C GLY A 377 22.13 7.21 -15.88
N GLN A 378 21.92 5.90 -15.72
CA GLN A 378 21.39 5.03 -16.78
C GLN A 378 19.93 5.36 -17.11
N LEU A 379 19.07 5.53 -16.10
CA LEU A 379 17.67 5.96 -16.26
C LEU A 379 17.58 7.25 -17.08
N ARG A 380 18.33 8.27 -16.68
CA ARG A 380 18.41 9.56 -17.39
C ARG A 380 18.85 9.36 -18.84
N ARG A 381 19.88 8.56 -19.09
CA ARG A 381 20.33 8.29 -20.46
C ARG A 381 19.26 7.58 -21.29
N GLN A 382 18.58 6.57 -20.76
CA GLN A 382 17.62 5.81 -21.56
C GLN A 382 16.31 6.58 -21.78
N TYR A 383 15.74 7.19 -20.75
CA TYR A 383 14.47 7.91 -20.88
C TYR A 383 14.61 9.28 -21.53
N LEU A 384 15.68 10.03 -21.24
CA LEU A 384 15.80 11.43 -21.68
C LEU A 384 16.47 11.58 -23.05
N THR A 385 17.12 10.54 -23.58
CA THR A 385 17.67 10.59 -24.96
C THR A 385 16.64 10.21 -26.03
N HIS A 386 15.64 9.39 -25.67
CA HIS A 386 14.55 9.04 -26.57
C HIS A 386 13.44 10.09 -26.50
N HIS A 387 13.19 10.77 -27.61
CA HIS A 387 12.24 11.89 -27.68
C HIS A 387 10.83 11.52 -27.18
N GLN A 388 10.32 10.33 -27.53
CA GLN A 388 8.95 9.92 -27.17
C GLN A 388 8.80 9.60 -25.68
N THR A 389 9.74 8.88 -25.06
CA THR A 389 9.71 8.63 -23.62
C THR A 389 9.92 9.91 -22.83
N ARG A 390 10.85 10.77 -23.27
CA ARG A 390 11.07 12.08 -22.64
C ARG A 390 9.81 12.93 -22.69
N ALA A 391 9.22 13.10 -23.87
CA ALA A 391 8.01 13.91 -24.04
C ALA A 391 6.85 13.37 -23.18
N TYR A 392 6.67 12.05 -23.13
CA TYR A 392 5.66 11.43 -22.27
C TYR A 392 5.89 11.73 -20.78
N MET A 393 7.13 11.58 -20.28
CA MET A 393 7.46 11.89 -18.89
C MET A 393 7.33 13.39 -18.57
N GLU A 394 7.68 14.26 -19.51
CA GLU A 394 7.50 15.72 -19.37
C GLU A 394 6.03 16.10 -19.26
N GLU A 395 5.18 15.51 -20.13
CA GLU A 395 3.74 15.71 -20.11
C GLU A 395 3.11 15.15 -18.82
N TYR A 396 3.48 13.93 -18.41
CA TYR A 396 3.05 13.33 -17.15
C TYR A 396 3.41 14.24 -15.96
N LYS A 397 4.68 14.67 -15.86
CA LYS A 397 5.14 15.57 -14.80
C LYS A 397 4.35 16.86 -14.80
N TYR A 398 4.13 17.47 -15.97
CA TYR A 398 3.38 18.71 -16.11
C TYR A 398 1.93 18.57 -15.64
N ASN A 399 1.22 17.55 -16.14
CA ASN A 399 -0.18 17.30 -15.81
C ASN A 399 -0.36 16.98 -14.32
N ASN A 400 0.50 16.11 -13.76
CA ASN A 400 0.45 15.74 -12.35
C ASN A 400 0.79 16.96 -11.47
N SER A 401 1.85 17.72 -11.79
CA SER A 401 2.24 18.90 -11.02
C SER A 401 1.16 19.98 -11.03
N ILE A 402 0.51 20.24 -12.18
CA ILE A 402 -0.59 21.20 -12.25
C ILE A 402 -1.80 20.73 -11.46
N GLY A 403 -2.22 19.47 -11.64
CA GLY A 403 -3.36 18.92 -10.91
C GLY A 403 -3.13 18.96 -9.40
N LEU A 404 -1.94 18.57 -8.96
CA LEU A 404 -1.53 18.60 -7.56
C LEU A 404 -1.53 20.04 -7.02
N MET A 405 -0.84 20.96 -7.68
CA MET A 405 -0.76 22.35 -7.21
C MET A 405 -2.13 23.05 -7.20
N ALA A 406 -3.00 22.74 -8.17
CA ALA A 406 -4.37 23.26 -8.21
C ALA A 406 -5.27 22.71 -7.09
N SER A 407 -4.91 21.57 -6.49
CA SER A 407 -5.66 20.95 -5.40
C SER A 407 -5.30 21.46 -4.00
N LEU A 408 -4.15 22.12 -3.87
CA LEU A 408 -3.61 22.54 -2.57
C LEU A 408 -4.21 23.87 -2.14
N LYS A 409 -4.58 23.94 -0.87
CA LYS A 409 -5.16 25.12 -0.22
C LYS A 409 -4.10 25.84 0.60
N GLN A 410 -4.45 27.04 1.06
CA GLN A 410 -3.62 27.76 2.02
C GLN A 410 -3.45 26.92 3.29
N GLY A 411 -2.20 26.71 3.71
CA GLY A 411 -1.87 25.89 4.87
C GLY A 411 -1.67 24.40 4.56
N ASP A 412 -1.94 23.94 3.33
CA ASP A 412 -1.54 22.60 2.90
C ASP A 412 -0.03 22.55 2.63
N GLY A 413 0.59 21.40 2.89
CA GLY A 413 2.00 21.15 2.60
C GLY A 413 2.22 20.22 1.43
N ILE A 414 3.43 20.22 0.89
CA ILE A 414 3.85 19.35 -0.21
C ILE A 414 5.33 18.98 -0.12
N PHE A 415 5.60 17.70 -0.38
CA PHE A 415 6.92 17.15 -0.69
C PHE A 415 6.87 16.48 -2.07
N ASN A 416 7.39 17.16 -3.09
CA ASN A 416 7.26 16.79 -4.49
C ASN A 416 8.60 16.77 -5.22
N PRO A 417 9.40 15.70 -5.01
CA PRO A 417 10.73 15.60 -5.60
C PRO A 417 10.67 15.21 -7.08
N ALA A 418 11.67 15.67 -7.84
CA ALA A 418 11.87 15.30 -9.23
C ALA A 418 12.64 13.96 -9.32
N CYS A 419 12.01 12.89 -8.81
CA CYS A 419 12.57 11.55 -8.68
C CYS A 419 11.69 10.48 -9.36
N PHE A 420 12.32 9.38 -9.79
CA PHE A 420 11.63 8.22 -10.35
C PHE A 420 11.38 7.20 -9.25
N VAL A 421 10.43 7.50 -8.37
CA VAL A 421 10.16 6.75 -7.13
C VAL A 421 8.66 6.64 -6.91
N HIS A 422 8.20 5.59 -6.23
CA HIS A 422 6.79 5.38 -5.92
C HIS A 422 6.61 5.16 -4.42
N SER A 423 7.07 4.03 -3.88
CA SER A 423 7.42 3.91 -2.46
C SER A 423 8.92 4.14 -2.27
N ASN A 424 9.41 4.22 -1.03
CA ASN A 424 10.79 4.56 -0.65
C ASN A 424 11.10 6.06 -0.44
N PHE A 425 10.17 6.77 0.19
CA PHE A 425 10.47 8.03 0.87
C PHE A 425 11.05 7.70 2.24
N ALA A 426 12.37 7.82 2.41
CA ALA A 426 13.10 7.57 3.64
C ALA A 426 13.45 8.89 4.36
N THR A 427 14.08 8.78 5.53
CA THR A 427 14.51 9.93 6.35
C THR A 427 15.73 10.66 5.79
N ASP A 428 16.42 10.07 4.83
CA ASP A 428 17.66 10.59 4.22
C ASP A 428 17.56 10.77 2.70
N LYS A 429 16.48 10.29 2.07
CA LYS A 429 16.21 10.42 0.63
C LYS A 429 14.75 10.10 0.27
N PRO A 430 14.16 10.75 -0.75
CA PRO A 430 14.70 11.90 -1.47
C PRO A 430 14.88 13.13 -0.57
N LEU A 431 15.74 14.07 -0.99
CA LEU A 431 15.94 15.35 -0.29
C LEU A 431 15.63 16.53 -1.20
N ILE A 432 14.89 17.51 -0.68
CA ILE A 432 14.65 18.81 -1.33
C ILE A 432 15.18 19.88 -0.38
N GLN A 433 16.14 20.67 -0.84
CA GLN A 433 16.81 21.69 -0.01
C GLN A 433 17.41 21.10 1.29
N GLY A 434 17.91 19.87 1.23
CA GLY A 434 18.48 19.15 2.37
C GLY A 434 17.46 18.58 3.36
N LYS A 435 16.16 18.69 3.08
CA LYS A 435 15.07 18.15 3.93
C LYS A 435 14.46 16.90 3.31
N SER A 436 14.21 15.90 4.14
CA SER A 436 13.42 14.72 3.79
C SER A 436 11.92 15.02 3.86
N PHE A 437 11.10 14.07 3.43
CA PHE A 437 9.65 14.17 3.60
C PHE A 437 9.24 14.21 5.09
N MET A 438 9.98 13.51 5.96
CA MET A 438 9.74 13.50 7.42
C MET A 438 9.99 14.86 8.04
N ASP A 439 11.06 15.55 7.62
CA ASP A 439 11.38 16.90 8.10
C ASP A 439 10.29 17.89 7.68
N GLY A 440 9.92 17.86 6.39
CA GLY A 440 8.89 18.75 5.85
C GLY A 440 7.51 18.50 6.49
N PHE A 441 7.13 17.23 6.64
CA PHE A 441 5.88 16.86 7.30
C PHE A 441 5.88 17.27 8.78
N GLY A 442 6.98 17.03 9.50
CA GLY A 442 7.09 17.38 10.91
C GLY A 442 6.99 18.88 11.15
N GLU A 443 7.70 19.69 10.34
CA GLU A 443 7.57 21.15 10.36
C GLU A 443 6.14 21.61 10.09
N TRP A 444 5.48 21.03 9.07
CA TRP A 444 4.11 21.36 8.71
C TRP A 444 3.12 21.01 9.83
N LEU A 445 3.22 19.80 10.38
CA LEU A 445 2.28 19.29 11.38
C LEU A 445 2.36 20.10 12.68
N VAL A 446 3.57 20.46 13.10
CA VAL A 446 3.83 21.14 14.38
C VAL A 446 3.67 22.66 14.27
N ASN A 447 4.20 23.28 13.22
CA ASN A 447 4.24 24.74 13.13
C ASN A 447 3.02 25.33 12.39
N GLY A 448 2.21 24.50 11.73
CA GLY A 448 1.05 24.95 10.95
C GLY A 448 1.41 25.88 9.79
N THR A 449 2.65 25.83 9.32
CA THR A 449 3.16 26.68 8.23
C THR A 449 2.96 26.02 6.88
N ASP A 450 2.78 26.83 5.84
CA ASP A 450 2.75 26.36 4.45
C ASP A 450 4.16 25.85 4.04
N VAL A 451 4.37 24.53 4.12
CA VAL A 451 5.64 23.88 3.74
C VAL A 451 5.57 23.45 2.28
N ARG A 452 6.33 24.14 1.42
CA ARG A 452 6.41 23.84 -0.02
C ARG A 452 7.79 23.34 -0.40
N LEU A 453 7.98 22.02 -0.40
CA LEU A 453 9.19 21.37 -0.87
C LEU A 453 8.92 20.74 -2.24
N GLN A 454 9.27 21.45 -3.31
CA GLN A 454 9.07 20.99 -4.68
C GLN A 454 10.32 21.25 -5.52
N ASP A 455 10.79 20.22 -6.21
CA ASP A 455 11.91 20.39 -7.13
C ASP A 455 11.48 21.13 -8.39
N THR A 456 12.31 22.07 -8.82
CA THR A 456 12.13 22.83 -10.07
C THR A 456 13.20 22.51 -11.11
N CYS A 457 14.16 21.66 -10.76
CA CYS A 457 15.07 21.06 -11.74
C CYS A 457 14.27 20.11 -12.66
N GLY A 458 14.76 19.82 -13.86
CA GLY A 458 14.01 19.12 -14.93
C GLY A 458 13.49 17.71 -14.61
N LEU A 459 13.62 16.75 -15.52
CA LEU A 459 13.25 15.36 -15.22
C LEU A 459 14.36 14.67 -14.43
N LEU A 460 13.97 13.93 -13.38
CA LEU A 460 14.83 13.00 -12.64
C LEU A 460 16.09 13.61 -12.02
N CYS A 461 16.04 14.85 -11.52
CA CYS A 461 17.20 15.63 -11.12
C CYS A 461 17.52 15.63 -9.62
N GLY A 462 16.62 15.12 -8.77
CA GLY A 462 16.79 15.13 -7.32
C GLY A 462 17.88 14.17 -6.83
N HIS A 463 18.17 14.25 -5.52
CA HIS A 463 18.86 13.20 -4.77
C HIS A 463 17.82 12.15 -4.40
N CYS A 464 17.77 11.04 -5.13
CA CYS A 464 16.62 10.15 -5.15
C CYS A 464 16.94 8.74 -4.63
N SER A 465 15.94 8.11 -4.03
CA SER A 465 15.91 6.68 -3.75
C SER A 465 15.57 5.88 -5.02
N LEU A 466 15.86 4.58 -5.03
CA LEU A 466 15.42 3.70 -6.11
C LEU A 466 13.89 3.55 -6.13
N CYS A 467 13.33 3.34 -7.33
CA CYS A 467 11.93 2.99 -7.49
C CYS A 467 11.63 1.64 -6.83
N ILE A 468 10.68 1.61 -5.90
CA ILE A 468 10.17 0.40 -5.25
C ILE A 468 8.64 0.38 -5.41
N TRP A 469 8.09 -0.84 -5.55
CA TRP A 469 6.65 -1.11 -5.51
C TRP A 469 6.34 -1.82 -4.18
N ALA A 470 5.41 -1.28 -3.40
CA ALA A 470 5.04 -1.77 -2.07
C ALA A 470 4.01 -2.91 -2.12
#